data_AF-A0A964XIZ7-F1
#
_entry.id   AF-A0A964XIZ7-F1
#
_cell.length_a   1.000
_cell.length_b   1.000
_cell.length_c   1.000
_cell.angle_alpha   90.00
_cell.angle_beta   90.00
_cell.angle_gamma   90.00
#
_symmetry.space_group_name_H-M   'P 1'
#
loop_
_entity.id
_entity.type
_entity.pdbx_description
1 polymer ?
#
loop_
_entity_poly.entity_id
_entity_poly.type
_entity_poly.pdbx_seq_one_letter_code
_entity_poly.pdbx_strand_id
1 'polypeptide(L)'
;MALGRQLHDDGGEFASYFEDLLSRLDQEAGWCGVFWQRDPDGMAACLDGAEVPPWDVVQALLHDLAADHGTHAAERETALARTLHEAARTAHDARPGVRQLLGERLDLMLVERRYAAERQADLAARLPGAAPEDVERLRLDLAWARDDHERATARSAELRFRIEELERSAPSVAVSAGAEGAPDRPARASRRPRGARFAGVEAE
;
A
#
# COMPACT_ATOMS: atom_id res chain seq x y z
N MET A 1 18.09 -37.88 7.42
CA MET A 1 17.03 -37.60 8.41
C MET A 1 16.81 -36.09 8.40
N ALA A 2 15.84 -35.65 7.61
CA ALA A 2 15.46 -34.25 7.47
C ALA A 2 14.63 -33.85 8.71
N LEU A 3 15.12 -32.89 9.47
CA LEU A 3 14.29 -32.15 10.42
C LEU A 3 13.79 -30.92 9.67
N GLY A 4 12.47 -30.93 9.43
CA GLY A 4 11.76 -29.94 8.68
C GLY A 4 12.02 -28.55 9.24
N ARG A 5 12.57 -27.69 8.37
CA ARG A 5 12.40 -26.25 8.51
C ARG A 5 10.90 -26.01 8.46
N GLN A 6 10.30 -25.77 9.62
CA GLN A 6 8.97 -25.19 9.72
C GLN A 6 9.03 -23.92 8.86
N LEU A 7 8.33 -23.92 7.74
CA LEU A 7 7.98 -22.70 7.03
C LEU A 7 7.11 -21.96 8.04
N HIS A 8 7.73 -21.07 8.82
CA HIS A 8 6.97 -19.98 9.42
C HIS A 8 6.20 -19.34 8.27
N ASP A 9 4.92 -19.06 8.47
CA ASP A 9 4.15 -18.35 7.46
C ASP A 9 4.85 -17.00 7.25
N ASP A 10 5.62 -16.86 6.16
CA ASP A 10 6.52 -15.73 5.93
C ASP A 10 5.76 -14.38 5.99
N GLY A 11 4.43 -14.41 5.77
CA GLY A 11 3.54 -13.26 5.97
C GLY A 11 3.27 -12.90 7.44
N GLY A 12 3.26 -13.86 8.36
CA GLY A 12 3.05 -13.63 9.79
C GLY A 12 4.25 -13.03 10.51
N GLU A 13 5.47 -13.27 10.02
CA GLU A 13 6.69 -12.67 10.57
C GLU A 13 6.72 -11.16 10.31
N PHE A 14 6.37 -10.73 9.10
CA PHE A 14 6.25 -9.30 8.79
C PHE A 14 5.12 -8.63 9.57
N ALA A 15 3.95 -9.27 9.70
CA ALA A 15 2.84 -8.69 10.47
C ALA A 15 3.23 -8.47 11.95
N SER A 16 3.91 -9.45 12.56
CA SER A 16 4.43 -9.33 13.93
C SER A 16 5.49 -8.24 14.05
N TYR A 17 6.39 -8.15 13.07
CA TYR A 17 7.37 -7.06 12.99
C TYR A 17 6.70 -5.68 12.85
N PHE A 18 5.66 -5.60 12.02
CA PHE A 18 4.93 -4.35 11.77
C PHE A 18 4.17 -3.88 13.00
N GLU A 19 3.56 -4.81 13.74
CA GLU A 19 2.95 -4.53 15.05
C GLU A 19 3.98 -4.00 16.05
N ASP A 20 5.14 -4.65 16.17
CA ASP A 20 6.24 -4.19 17.03
C ASP A 20 6.77 -2.80 16.63
N LEU A 21 6.92 -2.55 15.33
CA LEU A 21 7.29 -1.23 14.82
C LEU A 21 6.27 -0.17 15.24
N LEU A 22 4.97 -0.41 15.01
CA LEU A 22 3.91 0.54 15.35
C LEU A 22 3.78 0.76 16.87
N SER A 23 4.08 -0.24 17.69
CA SER A 23 4.07 -0.10 19.16
C SER A 23 5.12 0.87 19.71
N ARG A 24 6.16 1.16 18.93
CA ARG A 24 7.29 2.04 19.28
C ARG A 24 7.09 3.50 18.82
N LEU A 25 6.02 3.76 18.07
CA LEU A 25 5.70 5.06 17.49
C LEU A 25 4.54 5.73 18.21
N ASP A 26 4.53 7.06 18.23
CA ASP A 26 3.37 7.83 18.63
C ASP A 26 2.24 7.67 17.60
N GLN A 27 1.12 7.07 18.00
CA GLN A 27 -0.03 6.83 17.13
C GLN A 27 -0.92 8.06 16.93
N GLU A 28 -0.67 9.15 17.66
CA GLU A 28 -1.39 10.41 17.53
C GLU A 28 -0.56 11.48 16.79
N ALA A 29 0.71 11.20 16.50
CA ALA A 29 1.63 12.10 15.83
C ALA A 29 2.34 11.44 14.63
N GLY A 30 3.14 12.24 13.92
CA GLY A 30 3.92 11.77 12.77
C GLY A 30 3.08 11.20 11.63
N TRP A 31 3.73 10.42 10.76
CA TRP A 31 3.05 9.66 9.70
C TRP A 31 2.18 8.53 10.26
N CYS A 32 2.56 7.92 11.38
CA CYS A 32 1.79 6.88 12.06
C CYS A 32 0.36 7.35 12.35
N GLY A 33 0.21 8.49 13.02
CA GLY A 33 -1.10 9.07 13.30
C GLY A 33 -1.86 9.50 12.05
N VAL A 34 -1.17 10.02 11.02
CA VAL A 34 -1.79 10.37 9.74
C VAL A 34 -2.38 9.14 9.05
N PHE A 35 -1.65 8.02 9.01
CA PHE A 35 -2.15 6.80 8.38
C PHE A 35 -3.35 6.20 9.12
N TRP A 36 -3.32 6.18 10.45
CA TRP A 36 -4.45 5.72 11.27
C TRP A 36 -5.70 6.58 11.08
N GLN A 37 -5.55 7.90 11.04
CA GLN A 37 -6.69 8.81 10.83
C GLN A 37 -7.29 8.66 9.42
N ARG A 38 -6.45 8.42 8.42
CA ARG A 38 -6.85 8.36 7.01
C ARG A 38 -7.44 7.01 6.60
N ASP A 39 -6.89 5.92 7.14
CA ASP A 39 -7.26 4.57 6.75
C ASP A 39 -7.11 3.55 7.89
N PRO A 40 -7.97 3.65 8.93
CA PRO A 40 -7.89 2.75 10.07
C PRO A 40 -8.15 1.28 9.68
N ASP A 41 -9.05 1.05 8.71
CA ASP A 41 -9.35 -0.29 8.21
C ASP A 41 -8.13 -0.88 7.49
N GLY A 42 -7.43 -0.10 6.67
CA GLY A 42 -6.22 -0.55 5.98
C GLY A 42 -5.05 -0.82 6.91
N MET A 43 -4.87 0.01 7.94
CA MET A 43 -3.86 -0.23 8.98
C MET A 43 -4.17 -1.51 9.77
N ALA A 44 -5.44 -1.72 10.14
CA ALA A 44 -5.88 -2.96 10.80
C ALA A 44 -5.65 -4.20 9.92
N ALA A 45 -5.92 -4.10 8.62
CA ALA A 45 -5.66 -5.18 7.65
C ALA A 45 -4.15 -5.46 7.42
N CYS A 46 -3.27 -4.51 7.73
CA CYS A 46 -1.83 -4.76 7.70
C CYS A 46 -1.37 -5.48 8.97
N LEU A 47 -1.96 -5.15 10.12
CA LEU A 47 -1.69 -5.80 11.41
C LEU A 47 -2.19 -7.24 11.46
N ASP A 48 -3.34 -7.55 10.85
CA ASP A 48 -3.88 -8.91 10.80
C ASP A 48 -3.21 -9.81 9.74
N GLY A 49 -2.30 -9.26 8.93
CA GLY A 49 -1.61 -9.97 7.84
C GLY A 49 -2.49 -10.30 6.64
N ALA A 50 -3.71 -9.76 6.57
CA ALA A 50 -4.58 -9.86 5.39
C ALA A 50 -3.99 -9.08 4.22
N GLU A 51 -3.38 -7.93 4.51
CA GLU A 51 -2.72 -7.04 3.56
C GLU A 51 -1.24 -6.85 3.90
N VAL A 52 -0.44 -6.59 2.86
CA VAL A 52 0.94 -6.13 3.02
C VAL A 52 0.97 -4.63 2.75
N PRO A 53 1.41 -3.78 3.70
CA PRO A 53 1.43 -2.35 3.50
C PRO A 53 2.33 -1.97 2.32
N PRO A 54 2.00 -0.92 1.56
CA PRO A 54 2.91 -0.35 0.58
C PRO A 54 4.24 0.04 1.22
N TRP A 55 5.36 -0.13 0.50
CA TRP A 55 6.68 0.18 1.07
C TRP A 55 6.83 1.65 1.48
N ASP A 56 6.20 2.58 0.76
CA ASP A 56 6.21 4.01 1.08
C ASP A 56 5.54 4.31 2.45
N VAL A 57 4.61 3.46 2.89
CA VAL A 57 4.03 3.54 4.24
C VAL A 57 5.06 3.09 5.27
N VAL A 58 5.73 1.95 5.04
CA VAL A 58 6.79 1.45 5.92
C VAL A 58 7.95 2.44 6.02
N GLN A 59 8.37 3.05 4.92
CA GLN A 59 9.42 4.08 4.93
C GLN A 59 9.05 5.31 5.74
N ALA A 60 7.80 5.76 5.65
CA ALA A 60 7.32 6.90 6.42
C ALA A 60 7.27 6.58 7.93
N LEU A 61 6.88 5.36 8.31
CA LEU A 61 6.94 4.91 9.71
C LEU A 61 8.38 4.78 10.22
N LEU A 62 9.31 4.33 9.38
CA LEU A 62 10.75 4.31 9.71
C LEU A 62 11.33 5.73 9.84
N HIS A 63 10.77 6.71 9.13
CA HIS A 63 11.11 8.12 9.31
C HIS A 63 10.60 8.65 10.66
N ASP A 64 9.38 8.30 11.08
CA ASP A 64 8.90 8.62 12.43
C ASP A 64 9.81 7.97 13.49
N LEU A 65 10.19 6.71 13.29
CA LEU A 65 11.14 6.04 14.18
C LEU A 65 12.48 6.78 14.26
N ALA A 66 12.97 7.31 13.15
CA ALA A 66 14.20 8.10 13.13
C ALA A 66 14.04 9.43 13.90
N ALA A 67 12.86 10.05 13.84
CA ALA A 67 12.56 11.26 14.58
C ALA A 67 12.53 11.02 16.10
N ASP A 68 11.97 9.88 16.53
CA ASP A 68 11.79 9.56 17.95
C ASP A 68 13.02 8.90 18.59
N HIS A 69 13.71 8.01 17.85
CA HIS A 69 14.77 7.14 18.38
C HIS A 69 16.13 7.32 17.70
N GLY A 70 16.22 8.24 16.74
CA GLY A 70 17.45 8.58 16.03
C GLY A 70 17.72 7.74 14.77
N THR A 71 18.50 8.33 13.86
CA THR A 71 18.74 7.79 12.51
C THR A 71 19.41 6.42 12.50
N HIS A 72 20.36 6.17 13.41
CA HIS A 72 21.08 4.90 13.45
C HIS A 72 20.20 3.72 13.87
N ALA A 73 19.17 3.94 14.69
CA ALA A 73 18.18 2.91 15.01
C ALA A 73 17.32 2.60 13.77
N ALA A 74 16.84 3.65 13.09
CA ALA A 74 16.02 3.51 11.89
C ALA A 74 16.74 2.85 10.71
N GLU A 75 18.04 3.08 10.51
CA GLU A 75 18.82 2.42 9.46
C GLU A 75 18.86 0.90 9.64
N ARG A 76 19.08 0.41 10.87
CA ARG A 76 19.07 -1.03 11.15
C ARG A 76 17.69 -1.64 10.92
N GLU A 77 16.66 -0.95 11.38
CA GLU A 77 15.27 -1.36 11.19
C GLU A 77 14.88 -1.36 9.71
N THR A 78 15.37 -0.41 8.91
CA THR A 78 15.08 -0.33 7.48
C THR A 78 15.55 -1.59 6.72
N ALA A 79 16.75 -2.10 7.03
CA ALA A 79 17.28 -3.29 6.38
C ALA A 79 16.46 -4.55 6.74
N LEU A 80 16.07 -4.68 8.01
CA LEU A 80 15.20 -5.77 8.47
C LEU A 80 13.82 -5.67 7.84
N ALA A 81 13.20 -4.48 7.88
CA ALA A 81 11.90 -4.20 7.30
C ALA A 81 11.84 -4.52 5.81
N ARG A 82 12.89 -4.17 5.03
CA ARG A 82 12.98 -4.53 3.61
C ARG A 82 12.89 -6.03 3.39
N THR A 83 13.70 -6.79 4.12
CA THR A 83 13.78 -8.25 3.99
C THR A 83 12.44 -8.90 4.31
N LEU A 84 11.83 -8.54 5.44
CA LEU A 84 10.54 -9.10 5.86
C LEU A 84 9.40 -8.67 4.93
N HIS A 85 9.40 -7.41 4.48
CA HIS A 85 8.41 -6.87 3.55
C HIS A 85 8.44 -7.61 2.21
N GLU A 86 9.62 -7.88 1.67
CA GLU A 86 9.79 -8.63 0.42
C GLU A 86 9.30 -10.08 0.53
N ALA A 87 9.59 -10.74 1.66
CA ALA A 87 9.11 -12.09 1.94
C ALA A 87 7.57 -12.12 2.05
N ALA A 88 6.98 -11.23 2.85
CA ALA A 88 5.53 -11.13 3.02
C ALA A 88 4.82 -10.79 1.70
N ARG A 89 5.39 -9.87 0.91
CA ARG A 89 4.87 -9.55 -0.42
C ARG A 89 4.88 -10.76 -1.35
N THR A 90 5.96 -11.53 -1.35
CA THR A 90 6.08 -12.75 -2.16
C THR A 90 5.05 -13.80 -1.74
N ALA A 91 4.87 -14.02 -0.43
CA ALA A 91 3.86 -14.93 0.10
C ALA A 91 2.43 -14.47 -0.24
N HIS A 92 2.14 -13.16 -0.14
CA HIS A 92 0.87 -12.58 -0.54
C HIS A 92 0.60 -12.79 -2.04
N ASP A 93 1.61 -12.61 -2.89
CA ASP A 93 1.49 -12.77 -4.35
C ASP A 93 1.44 -14.23 -4.82
N ALA A 94 1.68 -15.19 -3.94
CA ALA A 94 1.42 -16.60 -4.22
C ALA A 94 -0.06 -17.00 -4.00
N ARG A 95 -0.89 -16.13 -3.43
CA ARG A 95 -2.29 -16.43 -3.11
C ARG A 95 -3.17 -16.48 -4.38
N PRO A 96 -4.15 -17.40 -4.47
CA PRO A 96 -5.11 -17.43 -5.58
C PRO A 96 -5.86 -16.12 -5.73
N GLY A 97 -6.08 -15.68 -6.98
CA GLY A 97 -6.83 -14.46 -7.27
C GLY A 97 -6.07 -13.14 -7.09
N VAL A 98 -4.80 -13.18 -6.66
CA VAL A 98 -4.01 -11.96 -6.43
C VAL A 98 -3.90 -11.07 -7.67
N ARG A 99 -3.84 -11.65 -8.87
CA ARG A 99 -3.78 -10.89 -10.13
C ARG A 99 -4.98 -9.96 -10.32
N GLN A 100 -6.19 -10.43 -9.99
CA GLN A 100 -7.40 -9.59 -10.05
C GLN A 100 -7.34 -8.49 -8.99
N LEU A 101 -6.97 -8.87 -7.76
CA LEU A 101 -6.86 -7.95 -6.63
C LEU A 101 -5.84 -6.81 -6.89
N LEU A 102 -4.68 -7.12 -7.47
CA LEU A 102 -3.70 -6.12 -7.88
C LEU A 102 -4.23 -5.22 -9.01
N GLY A 103 -5.03 -5.76 -9.93
CA GLY A 103 -5.72 -4.97 -10.96
C GLY A 103 -6.72 -3.97 -10.38
N GLU A 104 -7.58 -4.43 -9.47
CA GLU A 104 -8.54 -3.57 -8.77
C GLU A 104 -7.84 -2.45 -7.98
N ARG A 105 -6.71 -2.76 -7.33
CA ARG A 105 -5.89 -1.76 -6.64
C ARG A 105 -5.22 -0.79 -7.60
N LEU A 106 -4.76 -1.26 -8.76
CA LEU A 106 -4.15 -0.41 -9.77
C LEU A 106 -5.18 0.60 -10.30
N ASP A 107 -6.39 0.15 -10.60
CA ASP A 107 -7.48 1.03 -11.04
C ASP A 107 -7.78 2.11 -10.00
N LEU A 108 -7.84 1.73 -8.71
CA LEU A 108 -7.99 2.68 -7.62
C LEU A 108 -6.84 3.69 -7.60
N MET A 109 -5.58 3.25 -7.62
CA MET A 109 -4.41 4.14 -7.59
C MET A 109 -4.34 5.07 -8.81
N LEU A 110 -4.83 4.64 -9.98
CA LEU A 110 -4.91 5.52 -11.15
C LEU A 110 -5.95 6.63 -10.99
N VAL A 111 -7.09 6.33 -10.35
CA VAL A 111 -8.09 7.33 -9.97
C VAL A 111 -7.52 8.31 -8.95
N GLU A 112 -6.90 7.80 -7.88
CA GLU A 112 -6.29 8.63 -6.83
C GLU A 112 -5.19 9.53 -7.38
N ARG A 113 -4.32 9.00 -8.24
CA ARG A 113 -3.24 9.76 -8.87
C ARG A 113 -3.80 10.94 -9.69
N ARG A 114 -4.90 10.70 -10.41
CA ARG A 114 -5.56 11.74 -11.21
C ARG A 114 -6.19 12.79 -10.31
N TYR A 115 -6.93 12.38 -9.28
CA TYR A 115 -7.53 13.29 -8.30
C TYR A 115 -6.47 14.16 -7.61
N ALA A 116 -5.37 13.57 -7.15
CA ALA A 116 -4.27 14.30 -6.53
C ALA A 116 -3.63 15.30 -7.49
N ALA A 117 -3.46 14.94 -8.78
CA ALA A 117 -2.95 15.86 -9.80
C ALA A 117 -3.91 17.04 -10.06
N GLU A 118 -5.22 16.77 -10.14
CA GLU A 118 -6.26 17.78 -10.31
C GLU A 118 -6.27 18.75 -9.11
N ARG A 119 -6.24 18.21 -7.87
CA ARG A 119 -6.18 18.99 -6.64
C ARG A 119 -4.90 19.83 -6.54
N GLN A 120 -3.75 19.24 -6.90
CA GLN A 120 -2.48 19.96 -6.94
C GLN A 120 -2.55 21.17 -7.90
N ALA A 121 -3.15 21.00 -9.08
CA ALA A 121 -3.31 22.07 -10.05
C ALA A 121 -4.25 23.18 -9.56
N ASP A 122 -5.39 22.83 -8.94
CA ASP A 122 -6.33 23.79 -8.35
C ASP A 122 -5.66 24.64 -7.26
N LEU A 123 -5.01 23.99 -6.29
CA LEU A 123 -4.35 24.67 -5.17
C LEU A 123 -3.22 25.58 -5.66
N ALA A 124 -2.42 25.12 -6.63
CA ALA A 124 -1.36 25.93 -7.22
C ALA A 124 -1.91 27.16 -7.98
N ALA A 125 -3.07 27.04 -8.63
CA ALA A 125 -3.72 28.14 -9.34
C ALA A 125 -4.32 29.19 -8.39
N ARG A 126 -4.80 28.77 -7.22
CA ARG A 126 -5.40 29.66 -6.19
C ARG A 126 -4.36 30.43 -5.38
N LEU A 127 -3.18 29.85 -5.18
CA LEU A 127 -2.16 30.39 -4.29
C LEU A 127 -1.73 31.86 -4.59
N PRO A 128 -1.56 32.30 -5.85
CA PRO A 128 -1.17 33.69 -6.14
C PRO A 128 -2.22 34.75 -5.78
N GLY A 129 -3.50 34.36 -5.68
CA GLY A 129 -4.62 35.25 -5.34
C GLY A 129 -5.14 35.10 -3.91
N ALA A 130 -4.45 34.30 -3.09
CA ALA A 130 -4.90 34.01 -1.73
C ALA A 130 -4.74 35.21 -0.79
N ALA A 131 -5.70 35.36 0.13
CA ALA A 131 -5.56 36.29 1.25
C ALA A 131 -4.37 35.88 2.14
N PRO A 132 -3.62 36.82 2.75
CA PRO A 132 -2.43 36.50 3.55
C PRO A 132 -2.65 35.43 4.62
N GLU A 133 -3.83 35.41 5.26
CA GLU A 133 -4.24 34.42 6.27
C GLU A 133 -4.43 33.00 5.71
N ASP A 134 -4.70 32.87 4.41
CA ASP A 134 -4.98 31.58 3.75
C ASP A 134 -3.75 30.98 3.07
N VAL A 135 -2.70 31.77 2.84
CA VAL A 135 -1.51 31.36 2.09
C VAL A 135 -0.86 30.12 2.69
N GLU A 136 -0.70 30.07 4.02
CA GLU A 136 0.00 28.96 4.67
C GLU A 136 -0.83 27.68 4.65
N ARG A 137 -2.16 27.79 4.86
CA ARG A 137 -3.09 26.66 4.72
C ARG A 137 -3.01 26.08 3.31
N LEU A 138 -3.07 26.93 2.28
CA LEU A 138 -2.97 26.49 0.88
C LEU A 138 -1.62 25.86 0.54
N ARG A 139 -0.51 26.35 1.12
CA ARG A 139 0.81 25.72 0.94
C ARG A 139 0.86 24.34 1.58
N LEU A 140 0.29 24.19 2.77
CA LEU A 140 0.19 22.90 3.44
C LEU A 140 -0.66 21.92 2.60
N ASP A 141 -1.85 22.34 2.16
CA ASP A 141 -2.72 21.54 1.30
C ASP A 141 -2.02 21.14 -0.01
N LEU A 142 -1.23 22.05 -0.59
CA LEU A 142 -0.47 21.78 -1.81
C LEU A 142 0.65 20.77 -1.56
N ALA A 143 1.32 20.83 -0.41
CA ALA A 143 2.32 19.84 -0.03
C ALA A 143 1.69 18.45 0.14
N TRP A 144 0.51 18.37 0.77
CA TRP A 144 -0.27 17.14 0.88
C TRP A 144 -0.69 16.59 -0.49
N ALA A 145 -1.22 17.43 -1.37
CA ALA A 145 -1.63 17.00 -2.71
C ALA A 145 -0.46 16.46 -3.55
N ARG A 146 0.75 17.00 -3.35
CA ARG A 146 1.98 16.52 -3.99
C ARG A 146 2.40 15.16 -3.44
N ASP A 147 2.42 14.99 -2.12
CA ASP A 147 2.74 13.71 -1.46
C ASP A 147 1.76 12.61 -1.91
N ASP A 148 0.46 12.92 -1.93
CA ASP A 148 -0.58 12.02 -2.40
C ASP A 148 -0.37 11.58 -3.87
N HIS A 149 -0.01 12.54 -4.72
CA HIS A 149 0.28 12.25 -6.12
C HIS A 149 1.53 11.38 -6.30
N GLU A 150 2.59 11.65 -5.52
CA GLU A 150 3.83 10.88 -5.52
C GLU A 150 3.57 9.43 -5.07
N ARG A 151 2.85 9.24 -3.95
CA ARG A 151 2.49 7.92 -3.43
C ARG A 151 1.61 7.14 -4.40
N ALA A 152 0.57 7.78 -4.97
CA ALA A 152 -0.29 7.12 -5.95
C ALA A 152 0.48 6.73 -7.22
N THR A 153 1.47 7.53 -7.63
CA THR A 153 2.34 7.24 -8.77
C THR A 153 3.28 6.06 -8.48
N ALA A 154 3.98 6.08 -7.35
CA ALA A 154 4.88 5.01 -6.94
C ALA A 154 4.13 3.66 -6.81
N ARG A 155 2.95 3.68 -6.19
CA ARG A 155 2.12 2.48 -6.04
C ARG A 155 1.56 1.98 -7.37
N SER A 156 1.17 2.88 -8.27
CA SER A 156 0.76 2.47 -9.62
C SER A 156 1.89 1.76 -10.37
N ALA A 157 3.14 2.23 -10.21
CA ALA A 157 4.30 1.59 -10.82
C ALA A 157 4.59 0.21 -10.22
N GLU A 158 4.58 0.09 -8.88
CA GLU A 158 4.78 -1.19 -8.18
C GLU A 158 3.71 -2.22 -8.54
N LEU A 159 2.43 -1.81 -8.58
CA LEU A 159 1.33 -2.72 -8.91
C LEU A 159 1.44 -3.24 -10.35
N ARG A 160 1.82 -2.39 -11.31
CA ARG A 160 2.09 -2.80 -12.70
C ARG A 160 3.24 -3.80 -12.76
N PHE A 161 4.35 -3.49 -12.10
CA PHE A 161 5.51 -4.38 -12.05
C PHE A 161 5.14 -5.76 -11.49
N ARG A 162 4.38 -5.82 -10.39
CA ARG A 162 3.90 -7.07 -9.80
C ARG A 162 2.98 -7.86 -10.73
N ILE A 163 2.06 -7.17 -11.40
CA ILE A 163 1.18 -7.79 -12.40
C ILE A 163 2.01 -8.43 -13.53
N GLU A 164 3.00 -7.71 -14.05
CA GLU A 164 3.87 -8.21 -15.13
C GLU A 164 4.74 -9.40 -14.69
N GLU A 165 5.25 -9.40 -13.45
CA GLU A 165 5.99 -10.54 -12.86
C GLU A 165 5.10 -11.79 -12.75
N LEU A 166 3.85 -11.63 -12.29
CA LEU A 166 2.89 -12.73 -12.20
C LEU A 166 2.53 -13.28 -13.58
N GLU A 167 2.35 -12.41 -14.58
CA GLU A 167 2.06 -12.81 -15.95
C GLU A 167 3.24 -13.54 -16.61
N ARG A 168 4.49 -13.17 -16.28
CA ARG A 168 5.69 -13.89 -16.72
C ARG A 168 5.87 -15.24 -16.06
N SER A 169 5.47 -15.36 -14.79
CA SER A 169 5.61 -16.57 -13.99
C SER A 169 4.47 -17.56 -14.21
N ALA A 170 3.36 -17.13 -14.83
CA ALA A 170 2.28 -18.01 -15.25
C ALA A 170 2.82 -19.03 -16.28
N PRO A 171 2.66 -20.34 -16.06
CA PRO A 171 3.07 -21.33 -17.05
C PRO A 171 2.32 -21.07 -18.35
N SER A 172 3.07 -20.96 -19.45
CA SER A 172 2.49 -20.89 -20.80
C SER A 172 1.60 -22.10 -20.99
N VAL A 173 0.28 -21.89 -20.91
CA VAL A 173 -0.68 -22.88 -21.38
C VAL A 173 -0.52 -22.90 -22.89
N ALA A 174 0.34 -23.78 -23.38
CA ALA A 174 0.34 -24.18 -24.78
C ALA A 174 -1.09 -24.63 -25.08
N VAL A 175 -1.82 -23.80 -25.81
CA VAL A 175 -3.20 -24.05 -26.24
C VAL A 175 -3.18 -25.30 -27.10
N SER A 176 -3.45 -26.43 -26.48
CA SER A 176 -3.88 -27.63 -27.18
C SER A 176 -5.35 -27.42 -27.50
N ALA A 177 -5.62 -26.96 -28.72
CA ALA A 177 -6.97 -26.90 -29.25
C ALA A 177 -7.57 -28.31 -29.22
N GLY A 178 -8.63 -28.50 -28.42
CA GLY A 178 -9.32 -29.78 -28.31
C GLY A 178 -10.59 -29.72 -27.46
N ALA A 179 -11.71 -29.56 -28.17
CA ALA A 179 -13.07 -30.05 -27.86
C ALA A 179 -13.91 -29.40 -26.72
N GLU A 180 -14.86 -28.57 -27.19
CA GLU A 180 -16.30 -28.44 -26.84
C GLU A 180 -16.89 -28.99 -25.53
N GLY A 181 -17.71 -28.16 -24.84
CA GLY A 181 -18.99 -28.62 -24.28
C GLY A 181 -19.57 -27.99 -22.98
N ALA A 182 -20.39 -26.94 -23.13
CA ALA A 182 -21.64 -26.63 -22.38
C ALA A 182 -21.63 -26.10 -20.89
N PRO A 183 -22.73 -25.44 -20.42
CA PRO A 183 -22.62 -24.20 -19.61
C PRO A 183 -23.14 -24.18 -18.15
N ASP A 184 -22.59 -23.19 -17.44
CA ASP A 184 -23.01 -22.26 -16.36
C ASP A 184 -24.09 -22.58 -15.29
N ARG A 185 -23.75 -22.23 -14.04
CA ARG A 185 -24.69 -21.92 -12.94
C ARG A 185 -24.04 -20.92 -11.97
N PRO A 186 -24.71 -19.82 -11.56
CA PRO A 186 -24.06 -18.76 -10.81
C PRO A 186 -24.11 -19.01 -9.28
N ALA A 187 -23.00 -18.73 -8.59
CA ALA A 187 -22.95 -18.68 -7.13
C ALA A 187 -22.48 -17.30 -6.66
N ARG A 188 -23.44 -16.57 -6.09
CA ARG A 188 -23.40 -15.53 -5.04
C ARG A 188 -22.15 -14.63 -4.91
N ALA A 189 -22.43 -13.34 -5.03
CA ALA A 189 -21.55 -12.22 -4.69
C ALA A 189 -20.86 -12.37 -3.32
N SER A 190 -19.54 -12.60 -3.35
CA SER A 190 -18.66 -12.33 -2.22
C SER A 190 -18.48 -10.81 -2.07
N ARG A 191 -18.55 -10.35 -0.83
CA ARG A 191 -18.37 -8.94 -0.46
C ARG A 191 -17.01 -8.46 -0.98
N ARG A 192 -17.02 -7.29 -1.61
CA ARG A 192 -15.82 -6.63 -2.13
C ARG A 192 -14.80 -6.43 -1.00
N PRO A 193 -13.54 -6.86 -1.13
CA PRO A 193 -12.49 -6.39 -0.25
C PRO A 193 -12.33 -4.89 -0.49
N ARG A 194 -12.59 -4.08 0.54
CA ARG A 194 -12.22 -2.67 0.52
C ARG A 194 -10.72 -2.65 0.77
N GLY A 195 -9.93 -2.56 -0.30
CA GLY A 195 -8.48 -2.42 -0.19
C GLY A 195 -8.13 -1.16 0.61
N ALA A 196 -7.03 -1.23 1.35
CA ALA A 196 -6.46 -0.13 2.12
C ALA A 196 -6.37 1.14 1.25
N ARG A 197 -7.11 2.17 1.66
CA ARG A 197 -7.18 3.49 1.02
C ARG A 197 -6.26 4.46 1.76
N PHE A 198 -4.95 4.39 1.53
CA PHE A 198 -4.08 5.47 2.04
C PHE A 198 -4.19 6.77 1.21
N ALA A 199 -5.32 7.00 0.52
CA ALA A 199 -5.66 8.20 -0.25
C ALA A 199 -7.04 8.72 0.24
N GLY A 200 -7.15 9.82 0.99
CA GLY A 200 -7.43 11.16 0.44
C GLY A 200 -8.81 11.63 0.84
N VAL A 201 -9.07 11.87 2.14
CA VAL A 201 -10.34 12.49 2.59
C VAL A 201 -10.25 14.02 2.54
N GLU A 202 -11.24 14.63 1.90
CA GLU A 202 -11.52 16.06 1.91
C GLU A 202 -11.91 16.48 3.32
N ALA A 203 -11.25 17.51 3.85
CA ALA A 203 -11.78 18.27 4.98
C ALA A 203 -12.73 19.32 4.41
N GLU A 204 -14.00 19.27 4.84
CA GLU A 204 -15.01 20.31 4.61
C GLU A 204 -14.55 21.70 5.08
#